data_AF-A0A8D5FLA8-F1
#
_entry.id   AF-A0A8D5FLA8-F1
#
_cell.length_a   1.000
_cell.length_b   1.000
_cell.length_c   1.000
_cell.angle_alpha   90.00
_cell.angle_beta   90.00
_cell.angle_gamma   90.00
#
_symmetry.space_group_name_H-M   'P 1'
#
loop_
_entity.id
_entity.type
_entity.pdbx_description
1 polymer ?
#
loop_
_entity_poly.entity_id
_entity_poly.type
_entity_poly.pdbx_seq_one_letter_code
_entity_poly.pdbx_strand_id
1 'polypeptide(L)' 'MEIIIIAAMAQNRIIGKNNTLPWHIPEELRLFKKTTMGCPMIMGRKTFESFPAPCPEDVI' A
#
# COMPACT_ATOMS: atom_id res chain seq x y z
N MET A 1 0.83 -14.08 -17.91
CA MET A 1 0.73 -13.62 -16.52
C MET A 1 1.62 -12.40 -16.39
N GLU A 2 1.03 -11.25 -16.06
CA GLU A 2 1.75 -9.98 -15.93
C GLU A 2 2.03 -9.71 -14.44
N ILE A 3 3.23 -9.20 -14.15
CA ILE A 3 3.64 -8.85 -12.77
C ILE A 3 3.77 -7.34 -12.71
N ILE A 4 2.96 -6.72 -11.85
CA ILE A 4 2.94 -5.27 -11.67
C ILE A 4 3.51 -4.95 -10.29
N ILE A 5 4.44 -3.99 -10.24
CA ILE A 5 4.99 -3.46 -8.99
C ILE A 5 4.40 -2.06 -8.80
N ILE A 6 3.81 -1.83 -7.62
CA ILE A 6 3.23 -0.54 -7.24
C ILE A 6 3.87 -0.09 -5.91
N ALA A 7 4.32 1.17 -5.85
CA ALA A 7 4.91 1.76 -4.65
C ALA A 7 4.74 3.28 -4.64
N ALA A 8 4.42 3.84 -3.48
CA ALA A 8 4.55 5.27 -3.22
C ALA A 8 5.95 5.57 -2.65
N MET A 9 6.63 6.57 -3.22
CA MET A 9 7.98 6.93 -2.83
C MET A 9 8.14 8.45 -2.74
N ALA A 10 8.91 8.91 -1.76
CA ALA A 10 9.35 10.30 -1.71
C ALA A 10 10.35 10.59 -2.86
N GLN A 11 10.68 11.86 -3.09
CA GLN A 11 11.63 12.28 -4.14
C GLN A 11 13.01 11.61 -3.99
N ASN A 12 13.41 11.28 -2.76
CA ASN A 12 14.64 10.56 -2.44
C ASN A 12 14.47 9.03 -2.39
N ARG A 13 13.37 8.49 -2.93
CA ARG A 13 13.02 7.07 -2.99
C ARG A 13 12.76 6.39 -1.63
N ILE A 14 12.53 7.16 -0.57
CA ILE A 14 12.07 6.60 0.70
C ILE A 14 10.63 6.10 0.54
N ILE A 15 10.38 4.86 0.97
CA ILE A 15 9.06 4.20 0.94
C ILE A 15 8.49 3.91 2.35
N GLY A 16 9.30 4.08 3.39
CA GLY A 16 8.93 3.72 4.76
C GLY A 16 10.00 4.13 5.76
N LYS A 17 9.60 4.36 7.01
CA LYS A 17 10.49 4.59 8.16
C LYS A 17 9.89 3.91 9.38
N ASN A 18 10.67 3.13 10.14
CA ASN A 18 10.20 2.45 11.35
C ASN A 18 8.94 1.58 11.16
N ASN A 19 8.84 0.83 10.04
CA ASN A 19 7.66 0.05 9.64
C ASN A 19 6.37 0.87 9.45
N THR A 20 6.46 2.19 9.27
CA THR A 20 5.32 3.05 8.92
C THR A 20 5.62 3.87 7.67
N LEU A 21 4.57 4.42 7.06
CA LEU A 21 4.73 5.46 6.05
C LEU A 21 5.14 6.76 6.77
N PRO A 22 6.20 7.46 6.31
CA PRO A 22 6.65 8.70 6.95
C PRO A 22 5.75 9.90 6.60
N TRP A 23 4.71 9.70 5.80
CA TRP A 23 3.70 10.68 5.43
C TRP A 23 2.30 10.15 5.75
N HIS A 24 1.33 11.06 5.88
CA HIS A 24 -0.08 10.74 6.03
C HIS A 24 -0.86 11.44 4.91
N ILE A 25 -1.11 10.72 3.81
CA ILE A 25 -1.80 11.24 2.63
C ILE A 25 -2.99 10.32 2.33
N PRO A 26 -4.20 10.62 2.83
CA PRO A 26 -5.36 9.74 2.67
C PRO A 26 -5.75 9.47 1.23
N GLU A 27 -5.55 10.43 0.32
CA GLU A 27 -5.85 10.22 -1.11
C GLU A 27 -4.93 9.19 -1.78
N GLU A 28 -3.68 9.06 -1.33
CA GLU A 28 -2.74 8.08 -1.86
C GLU A 28 -3.19 6.66 -1.53
N LEU A 29 -3.60 6.42 -0.28
CA LEU A 29 -4.15 5.13 0.13
C LEU A 29 -5.45 4.78 -0.63
N ARG A 30 -6.32 5.76 -0.89
CA ARG A 30 -7.52 5.57 -1.72
C ARG A 30 -7.18 5.19 -3.16
N LEU A 31 -6.17 5.85 -3.74
CA LEU A 31 -5.68 5.52 -5.08
C LEU A 31 -5.08 4.11 -5.10
N PHE A 32 -4.22 3.77 -4.14
CA PHE A 32 -3.62 2.45 -4.01
C PHE A 32 -4.69 1.35 -3.93
N LYS A 33 -5.72 1.55 -3.07
CA LYS A 33 -6.86 0.63 -2.97
C LYS A 33 -7.58 0.49 -4.31
N LYS A 34 -7.93 1.61 -4.96
CA LYS A 34 -8.62 1.61 -6.25
C LYS A 34 -7.83 0.90 -7.35
N THR A 35 -6.52 1.07 -7.38
CA THR A 35 -5.64 0.47 -8.41
C THR A 35 -5.42 -1.03 -8.20
N THR A 36 -5.43 -1.49 -6.96
CA THR A 36 -5.11 -2.89 -6.63
C THR A 36 -6.33 -3.78 -6.37
N MET A 37 -7.52 -3.19 -6.27
CA MET A 37 -8.76 -3.91 -6.05
C MET A 37 -9.06 -4.89 -7.20
N GLY A 38 -9.46 -6.12 -6.85
CA GLY A 38 -9.73 -7.20 -7.80
C GLY A 38 -8.48 -7.93 -8.30
N CYS A 39 -7.27 -7.51 -7.90
CA CYS A 39 -6.02 -8.20 -8.22
C CYS A 39 -5.43 -8.90 -6.98
N PRO A 40 -4.82 -10.09 -7.13
CA PRO A 40 -4.06 -10.70 -6.04
C PRO A 40 -2.91 -9.78 -5.61
N MET A 41 -2.86 -9.44 -4.33
CA MET A 41 -1.82 -8.59 -3.77
C MET A 41 -0.76 -9.42 -3.05
N ILE A 42 0.49 -9.30 -3.48
CA ILE A 42 1.63 -9.93 -2.83
C ILE A 42 2.41 -8.84 -2.08
N MET A 43 2.64 -9.05 -0.80
CA MET A 43 3.41 -8.13 0.04
C MET A 43 4.28 -8.88 1.04
N GLY A 44 5.34 -8.22 1.53
CA GLY A 44 6.17 -8.78 2.59
C GLY A 44 5.45 -8.76 3.94
N ARG A 45 5.79 -9.71 4.83
CA ARG A 45 5.21 -9.85 6.19
C ARG A 45 5.18 -8.54 6.97
N LYS A 46 6.28 -7.77 6.99
CA LYS A 46 6.36 -6.50 7.74
C LYS A 46 5.40 -5.44 7.20
N THR A 47 5.19 -5.40 5.88
CA THR A 47 4.22 -4.49 5.25
C THR A 47 2.80 -4.91 5.63
N PHE A 48 2.51 -6.21 5.62
CA PHE A 48 1.22 -6.72 6.06
C PHE A 48 0.92 -6.35 7.52
N GLU A 49 1.90 -6.51 8.42
CA GLU A 49 1.77 -6.15 9.83
C GLU A 49 1.68 -4.64 10.10
N SER A 50 2.13 -3.79 9.16
CA SER A 50 1.98 -2.34 9.30
C SER A 50 0.57 -1.83 9.05
N PHE A 51 -0.30 -2.64 8.42
CA PHE A 51 -1.69 -2.26 8.20
C PHE A 51 -2.51 -2.47 9.48
N PRO A 52 -3.43 -1.54 9.80
CA PRO A 52 -4.30 -1.66 10.97
C PRO A 52 -5.37 -2.76 10.81
N ALA A 53 -5.67 -3.19 9.58
CA ALA A 53 -6.59 -4.27 9.26
C ALA A 53 -6.20 -4.92 7.91
N PRO A 54 -6.53 -6.22 7.69
CA PRO A 54 -6.49 -6.80 6.34
C PRO A 54 -7.33 -5.94 5.41
N CYS A 55 -6.79 -5.63 4.23
CA CYS A 55 -7.39 -4.67 3.29
C CYS A 55 -8.91 -4.89 3.16
N PRO A 56 -9.76 -3.95 3.63
CA PRO A 56 -11.20 -4.18 3.72
C PRO A 56 -11.80 -4.22 2.31
N GLU A 57 -12.46 -5.33 1.98
CA GLU A 57 -13.11 -5.56 0.69
C GLU A 57 -14.18 -4.49 0.40
N ASP A 58 -14.88 -3.98 1.42
CA ASP A 58 -15.94 -2.99 1.25
C ASP A 58 -15.91 -1.91 2.34
N VAL A 59 -15.54 -0.69 1.96
CA VAL A 59 -16.08 0.54 2.56
C VAL A 59 -16.21 1.53 1.41
N ILE A 60 -17.47 1.81 1.06
CA ILE A 60 -17.94 2.88 0.17
C ILE A 60 -17.69 4.22 0.87
#